data_AF-A0A368DYE4-F1
#
_entry.id   AF-A0A368DYE4-F1
#
_cell.length_a   1.000
_cell.length_b   1.000
_cell.length_c   1.000
_cell.angle_alpha   90.00
_cell.angle_beta   90.00
_cell.angle_gamma   90.00
#
_symmetry.space_group_name_H-M   'P 1'
#
loop_
_entity.id
_entity.type
_entity.pdbx_description
1 polymer ?
#
loop_
_entity_poly.entity_id
_entity_poly.type
_entity_poly.pdbx_seq_one_letter_code
_entity_poly.pdbx_strand_id
1 'polypeptide(L)' 'MSKIKCALIGSGNIGTDLLIKIQETSQILEVALVIG' A
#
# COMPACT_ATOMS: atom_id res chain seq x y z
N MET A 1 8.63 9.43 13.16
CA MET A 1 9.20 8.31 12.40
C MET A 1 8.74 8.45 10.95
N SER A 2 9.61 8.27 9.95
CA SER A 2 9.13 8.16 8.56
C SER A 2 8.45 6.79 8.37
N LYS A 3 7.40 6.71 7.55
CA LYS A 3 6.71 5.45 7.24
C LYS A 3 7.63 4.53 6.42
N ILE A 4 7.49 3.23 6.58
CA ILE A 4 8.23 2.23 5.82
C ILE A 4 7.60 2.11 4.43
N LYS A 5 8.42 2.30 3.39
CA LYS A 5 7.98 2.18 2.01
C LYS A 5 7.84 0.71 1.61
N CYS A 6 6.73 0.35 0.98
CA CYS A 6 6.51 -0.97 0.42
C CYS A 6 6.05 -0.91 -1.04
N ALA A 7 6.26 -2.02 -1.77
CA ALA A 7 5.66 -2.25 -3.07
C ALA A 7 4.47 -3.20 -2.92
N LEU A 8 3.42 -2.94 -3.70
CA LEU A 8 2.24 -3.78 -3.79
C LEU A 8 2.28 -4.54 -5.13
N ILE A 9 2.22 -5.88 -5.10
CA ILE A 9 2.25 -6.72 -6.30
C ILE A 9 0.87 -7.32 -6.51
N GLY A 10 0.28 -7.06 -7.68
CA GLY A 10 -1.09 -7.37 -8.06
C GLY A 10 -2.03 -6.17 -7.86
N SER A 11 -2.58 -5.64 -8.95
CA SER A 11 -3.52 -4.50 -8.96
C SER A 11 -5.00 -4.90 -9.04
N GLY A 12 -5.32 -6.16 -8.73
CA GLY A 12 -6.70 -6.66 -8.66
C GLY A 12 -7.44 -6.12 -7.43
N ASN A 13 -8.68 -6.57 -7.23
CA ASN A 13 -9.56 -6.10 -6.15
C ASN A 13 -8.89 -6.12 -4.76
N ILE A 14 -8.12 -7.17 -4.45
CA ILE A 14 -7.40 -7.32 -3.18
C ILE A 14 -6.31 -6.25 -3.04
N GLY A 15 -5.53 -6.05 -4.10
CA GLY A 15 -4.44 -5.09 -4.10
C GLY A 15 -4.92 -3.65 -3.93
N THR A 16 -6.00 -3.30 -4.63
CA THR A 16 -6.63 -1.98 -4.53
C THR A 16 -7.26 -1.74 -3.16
N ASP A 17 -7.93 -2.74 -2.57
CA ASP A 17 -8.45 -2.64 -1.19
C ASP A 17 -7.32 -2.44 -0.17
N LEU A 18 -6.23 -3.21 -0.29
CA LEU A 18 -5.08 -3.07 0.59
C LEU A 18 -4.38 -1.71 0.43
N LEU A 19 -4.27 -1.20 -0.80
CA LEU A 19 -3.73 0.13 -1.06
C LEU A 19 -4.50 1.20 -0.28
N ILE A 20 -5.84 1.20 -0.38
CA ILE A 20 -6.70 2.16 0.32
C ILE A 20 -6.51 2.04 1.84
N LYS A 21 -6.48 0.80 2.38
CA LYS A 21 -6.23 0.61 3.81
C LYS A 21 -4.88 1.16 4.26
N ILE A 22 -3.81 0.95 3.48
CA ILE A 22 -2.49 1.47 3.81
C ILE A 22 -2.49 3.01 3.78
N GLN A 23 -3.08 3.61 2.75
CA GLN A 23 -3.13 5.07 2.61
C GLN A 23 -3.93 5.75 3.72
N GLU A 24 -5.12 5.22 4.03
CA GLU A 24 -6.06 5.86 4.96
C GLU A 24 -5.80 5.51 6.42
N THR A 25 -5.27 4.32 6.72
CA THR A 25 -5.22 3.82 8.11
C THR A 25 -3.84 3.47 8.64
N SER A 26 -2.84 3.24 7.78
CA SER A 26 -1.55 2.76 8.26
C SER A 26 -0.70 3.89 8.86
N GLN A 27 -0.30 3.70 10.12
CA GLN A 27 0.66 4.57 10.80
C GLN A 27 2.12 4.21 10.50
N ILE A 28 2.35 3.04 9.89
CA ILE A 28 3.67 2.43 9.73
C ILE A 28 4.11 2.22 8.28
N LEU A 29 3.16 2.06 7.34
CA LEU A 29 3.44 1.73 5.94
C LEU A 29 2.97 2.84 4.99
N GLU A 30 3.71 3.01 3.90
CA GLU A 30 3.38 3.85 2.76
C GLU A 30 3.64 3.07 1.48
N VAL A 31 2.66 3.00 0.57
CA VAL A 31 2.86 2.34 -0.73
C VAL A 31 3.64 3.27 -1.65
N ALA A 32 4.80 2.82 -2.10
CA ALA A 32 5.66 3.56 -3.01
C ALA A 32 5.51 3.14 -4.48
N LEU A 33 5.07 1.90 -4.72
CA LEU A 33 4.91 1.33 -6.06
C LEU A 33 3.79 0.29 -6.07
N VAL A 34 3.00 0.27 -7.14
CA VAL A 34 2.07 -0.82 -7.46
C VAL A 34 2.57 -1.49 -8.75
N ILE A 35 2.73 -2.80 -8.71
CA ILE A 35 3.12 -3.64 -9.86
C ILE A 35 1.90 -4.48 -10.21
N GLY A 36 1.42 -4.36 -11.45
CA GLY A 36 0.28 -5.13 -11.97
C GLY A 36 0.63 -6.58 -12.21
#